data_AF-A0ABD6E505-F1
#
_entry.id   AF-A0ABD6E505-F1
#
_cell.length_a   1.000
_cell.length_b   1.000
_cell.length_c   1.000
_cell.angle_alpha   90.00
_cell.angle_beta   90.00
_cell.angle_gamma   90.00
#
_symmetry.space_group_name_H-M   'P 1'
#
loop_
_entity.id
_entity.type
_entity.pdbx_description
1 polymer ?
#
loop_
_entity_poly.entity_id
_entity_poly.type
_entity_poly.pdbx_seq_one_letter_code
_entity_poly.pdbx_strand_id
1 'polypeptide(L)'
;MFIASLFVCLCLLSSGLGFVEIDELRKMVTNPSDNAELWMLENDRVSPRSSIIQRVNAIVARQPANIQNIYRNLVAREKAEDQAKYQSKLMQLRYRNASPQQIQALQQAYQIKTNMALSRQQASNQKNLIYRNAYAWGSTDSRDNSFEWDD
;
A
#
# COMPACT_ATOMS: atom_id res chain seq x y z
N MET A 1 12.01 35.61 -34.68
CA MET A 1 12.73 34.41 -34.19
C MET A 1 11.80 33.70 -33.20
N PHE A 2 11.22 32.57 -33.61
CA PHE A 2 10.31 31.78 -32.79
C PHE A 2 11.11 30.87 -31.86
N ILE A 3 11.03 31.07 -30.55
CA ILE A 3 11.53 30.10 -29.57
C ILE A 3 10.32 29.27 -29.12
N ALA A 4 10.09 28.18 -29.84
CA ALA A 4 9.22 27.10 -29.39
C ALA A 4 9.97 26.34 -28.30
N SER A 5 9.79 26.74 -27.04
CA SER A 5 10.34 25.99 -25.90
C SER A 5 9.29 25.00 -25.40
N LEU A 6 9.49 23.76 -25.83
CA LEU A 6 8.82 22.55 -25.41
C LEU A 6 8.97 22.38 -23.89
N PHE A 7 7.88 22.51 -23.12
CA PHE A 7 7.83 22.05 -21.72
C PHE A 7 6.82 20.91 -21.63
N VAL A 8 7.26 19.71 -22.04
CA VAL A 8 6.59 18.46 -21.69
C VAL A 8 6.88 18.23 -20.20
N CYS A 9 6.03 18.77 -19.34
CA CYS A 9 6.09 18.47 -17.91
C CYS A 9 5.58 17.04 -17.72
N LEU A 10 6.54 16.13 -17.64
CA LEU A 10 6.42 14.74 -17.23
C LEU A 10 5.58 14.65 -15.95
N CYS A 11 4.30 14.31 -16.08
CA CYS A 11 3.48 13.90 -14.94
C CYS A 11 3.97 12.54 -14.46
N LEU A 12 5.06 12.54 -13.70
CA LEU A 12 5.38 11.49 -12.76
C LEU A 12 4.29 11.52 -11.70
N LEU A 13 3.13 10.94 -12.02
CA LEU A 13 2.18 10.50 -11.01
C LEU A 13 2.95 9.54 -10.12
N SER A 14 3.39 10.05 -8.99
CA SER A 14 3.91 9.30 -7.88
C SER A 14 2.81 8.36 -7.41
N SER A 15 2.75 7.18 -8.04
CA SER A 15 1.90 6.04 -7.69
C SER A 15 2.42 5.40 -6.40
N GLY A 16 2.47 6.19 -5.34
CA GLY A 16 2.59 5.72 -3.98
C GLY A 16 1.20 5.55 -3.40
N LEU A 17 0.96 4.37 -2.82
CA LEU A 17 -0.19 3.95 -2.02
C LEU A 17 -1.46 3.54 -2.75
N GLY A 18 -2.04 2.44 -2.24
CA GLY A 18 -2.96 1.54 -2.92
C GLY A 18 -2.26 0.19 -2.99
N PHE A 19 -2.30 -0.55 -1.88
CA PHE A 19 -2.05 -1.98 -2.02
C PHE A 19 -3.21 -2.58 -2.80
N VAL A 20 -2.99 -3.75 -3.37
CA VAL A 20 -3.66 -4.09 -4.61
C VAL A 20 -4.90 -4.90 -4.27
N GLU A 21 -6.09 -4.35 -4.55
CA GLU A 21 -7.39 -5.03 -4.58
C GLU A 21 -7.42 -6.16 -5.65
N ILE A 22 -6.43 -7.06 -5.60
CA ILE A 22 -6.25 -8.19 -6.54
C ILE A 22 -7.40 -9.16 -6.36
N ASP A 23 -7.83 -9.43 -5.13
CA ASP A 23 -8.99 -10.28 -4.86
C ASP A 23 -10.26 -9.72 -5.52
N GLU A 24 -10.52 -8.42 -5.39
CA GLU A 24 -11.65 -7.78 -6.07
C GLU A 24 -11.53 -7.83 -7.59
N LEU A 25 -10.32 -7.64 -8.14
CA LEU A 25 -10.09 -7.81 -9.57
C LEU A 25 -10.37 -9.25 -10.02
N ARG A 26 -9.95 -10.25 -9.24
CA ARG A 26 -10.20 -11.68 -9.52
C ARG A 26 -11.69 -12.01 -9.57
N LYS A 27 -12.50 -11.38 -8.72
CA LYS A 27 -13.97 -11.54 -8.74
C LYS A 27 -14.61 -11.00 -10.02
N MET A 28 -13.96 -10.04 -10.69
CA MET A 28 -14.46 -9.43 -11.93
C MET A 28 -13.91 -10.09 -13.21
N VAL A 29 -12.72 -10.70 -13.15
CA VAL A 29 -12.05 -11.29 -14.32
C VAL A 29 -12.56 -12.70 -14.59
N THR A 30 -13.12 -12.90 -15.80
CA THR A 30 -13.68 -14.19 -16.24
C THR A 30 -12.68 -15.09 -16.96
N ASN A 31 -11.56 -14.54 -17.46
CA ASN A 31 -10.51 -15.32 -18.11
C ASN A 31 -9.78 -16.19 -17.08
N PRO A 32 -9.76 -17.54 -17.21
CA PRO A 32 -9.14 -18.40 -16.21
C PRO A 32 -7.62 -18.21 -16.07
N SER A 33 -6.92 -17.91 -17.16
CA SER A 33 -5.48 -17.68 -17.15
C SER A 33 -5.13 -16.41 -16.39
N ASP A 34 -5.87 -15.32 -16.64
CA ASP A 34 -5.67 -14.07 -15.92
C ASP A 34 -6.04 -14.22 -14.44
N ASN A 35 -7.11 -14.96 -14.13
CA ASN A 35 -7.52 -15.22 -12.75
C ASN A 35 -6.44 -16.02 -11.98
N ALA A 36 -5.86 -17.05 -12.61
CA ALA A 36 -4.77 -17.84 -12.04
C ALA A 36 -3.51 -16.98 -11.81
N GLU A 37 -3.15 -16.12 -12.77
CA GLU A 37 -2.02 -15.20 -12.62
C GLU A 37 -2.26 -14.20 -11.47
N LEU A 38 -3.46 -13.64 -11.37
CA LEU A 38 -3.84 -12.76 -10.26
C LEU A 38 -3.75 -13.48 -8.91
N TRP A 39 -4.20 -14.73 -8.81
CA TRP A 39 -4.07 -15.52 -7.58
C TRP A 39 -2.61 -15.71 -7.18
N MET A 40 -1.71 -15.99 -8.13
CA MET A 40 -0.28 -16.09 -7.86
C MET A 40 0.30 -14.76 -7.38
N LEU A 41 -0.06 -13.65 -8.02
CA LEU A 41 0.39 -12.30 -7.67
C LEU A 41 -0.10 -11.84 -6.29
N GLU A 42 -1.31 -12.23 -5.92
CA GLU A 42 -1.88 -11.98 -4.59
C GLU A 42 -1.08 -12.67 -3.48
N ASN A 43 -0.66 -13.90 -3.72
CA ASN A 43 0.08 -14.72 -2.77
C ASN A 43 1.60 -14.49 -2.81
N ASP A 44 2.10 -13.71 -3.77
CA ASP A 44 3.51 -13.38 -3.85
C ASP A 44 3.91 -12.39 -2.75
N ARG A 45 4.60 -12.90 -1.73
CA ARG A 45 5.11 -12.12 -0.60
C ARG A 45 6.55 -11.64 -0.78
N VAL A 46 7.26 -12.12 -1.80
CA VAL A 46 8.72 -11.98 -1.92
C VAL A 46 9.14 -11.03 -3.03
N SER A 47 8.33 -10.89 -4.08
CA SER A 47 8.61 -9.93 -5.16
C SER A 47 8.40 -8.49 -4.70
N PRO A 48 9.17 -7.52 -5.25
CA PRO A 48 8.89 -6.11 -5.06
C PRO A 48 7.45 -5.78 -5.47
N ARG A 49 6.74 -5.01 -4.65
CA ARG A 49 5.34 -4.67 -4.91
C ARG A 49 5.15 -3.88 -6.20
N SER A 50 6.15 -3.09 -6.60
CA SER A 50 6.17 -2.41 -7.91
C SER A 50 6.10 -3.39 -9.08
N SER A 51 6.82 -4.51 -9.00
CA SER A 51 6.79 -5.56 -10.02
C SER A 51 5.42 -6.26 -10.06
N ILE A 52 4.80 -6.49 -8.90
CA ILE A 52 3.45 -7.06 -8.81
C ILE A 52 2.44 -6.11 -9.48
N ILE A 53 2.46 -4.82 -9.15
CA ILE A 53 1.56 -3.82 -9.75
C ILE A 53 1.73 -3.74 -11.27
N GLN A 54 2.97 -3.80 -11.79
CA GLN A 54 3.19 -3.79 -13.24
C GLN A 54 2.46 -4.95 -13.93
N ARG A 55 2.53 -6.15 -13.36
CA ARG A 55 1.84 -7.33 -13.90
C ARG A 55 0.32 -7.24 -13.76
N VAL A 56 -0.18 -6.77 -12.62
CA VAL A 56 -1.62 -6.53 -12.41
C VAL A 56 -2.15 -5.50 -13.42
N ASN A 57 -1.43 -4.40 -13.65
CA ASN A 57 -1.81 -3.39 -14.63
C ASN A 57 -1.86 -3.96 -16.06
N ALA A 58 -0.97 -4.89 -16.41
CA ALA A 58 -1.02 -5.58 -17.70
C ALA A 58 -2.25 -6.49 -17.84
N ILE A 59 -2.73 -7.10 -16.75
CA ILE A 59 -3.98 -7.87 -16.73
C ILE A 59 -5.18 -6.93 -16.86
N VAL A 60 -5.20 -5.83 -16.10
CA VAL A 60 -6.26 -4.80 -16.15
C VAL A 60 -6.40 -4.21 -17.55
N ALA A 61 -5.29 -3.90 -18.22
CA ALA A 61 -5.29 -3.33 -19.57
C ALA A 61 -5.97 -4.24 -20.62
N ARG A 62 -6.01 -5.56 -20.38
CA ARG A 62 -6.71 -6.54 -21.23
C ARG A 62 -8.20 -6.67 -20.92
N GLN A 63 -8.67 -6.10 -19.80
CA GLN A 63 -10.08 -6.20 -19.40
C GLN A 63 -10.96 -5.17 -20.12
N PRO A 64 -12.27 -5.41 -20.22
CA PRO A 64 -13.26 -4.42 -20.64
C PRO A 64 -13.17 -3.09 -19.86
N ALA A 65 -13.50 -1.98 -20.52
CA ALA A 65 -13.35 -0.63 -19.97
C ALA A 65 -14.10 -0.40 -18.64
N ASN A 66 -15.27 -1.04 -18.46
CA ASN A 66 -16.01 -0.98 -17.20
C ASN A 66 -15.22 -1.62 -16.04
N ILE A 67 -14.59 -2.77 -16.25
CA ILE A 67 -13.76 -3.43 -15.23
C ILE A 67 -12.53 -2.57 -14.91
N GLN A 68 -11.88 -2.00 -15.93
CA GLN A 68 -10.77 -1.07 -15.71
C GLN A 68 -11.17 0.14 -14.85
N ASN A 69 -12.34 0.73 -15.12
CA ASN A 69 -12.87 1.85 -14.36
C ASN A 69 -13.16 1.47 -12.90
N ILE A 70 -13.85 0.33 -12.67
CA ILE A 70 -14.15 -0.16 -11.33
C ILE A 70 -12.86 -0.40 -10.55
N TYR A 71 -11.89 -1.08 -11.17
CA TYR A 71 -10.61 -1.36 -10.53
C TYR A 71 -9.85 -0.08 -10.14
N ARG A 72 -9.79 0.94 -11.02
CA ARG A 72 -9.20 2.25 -10.69
C ARG A 72 -9.87 2.89 -9.48
N ASN A 73 -11.20 2.82 -9.39
CA ASN A 73 -11.95 3.39 -8.27
C ASN A 73 -11.69 2.63 -6.96
N LEU A 74 -11.57 1.30 -7.02
CA LEU A 74 -11.22 0.47 -5.87
C LEU A 74 -9.84 0.84 -5.32
N VAL A 75 -8.82 0.92 -6.19
CA VAL A 75 -7.46 1.34 -5.80
C VAL A 75 -7.44 2.74 -5.20
N ALA A 76 -8.19 3.69 -5.78
CA ALA A 76 -8.29 5.05 -5.26
C ALA A 76 -8.97 5.09 -3.87
N ARG A 77 -10.02 4.29 -3.66
CA ARG A 77 -10.71 4.15 -2.38
C ARG A 77 -9.77 3.60 -1.32
N GLU A 78 -9.10 2.47 -1.57
CA GLU A 78 -8.19 1.87 -0.59
C GLU A 78 -7.07 2.83 -0.19
N LYS A 79 -6.49 3.54 -1.16
CA LYS A 79 -5.49 4.59 -0.89
C LYS A 79 -6.01 5.66 0.08
N ALA A 80 -7.23 6.13 -0.16
CA ALA A 80 -7.85 7.15 0.68
C ALA A 80 -8.13 6.62 2.10
N GLU A 81 -8.64 5.39 2.21
CA GLU A 81 -8.87 4.72 3.50
C GLU A 81 -7.58 4.53 4.29
N ASP A 82 -6.51 4.07 3.64
CA ASP A 82 -5.20 3.89 4.25
C ASP A 82 -4.61 5.20 4.78
N GLN A 83 -4.71 6.26 3.98
CA GLN A 83 -4.27 7.59 4.40
C GLN A 83 -5.11 8.11 5.57
N ALA A 84 -6.43 7.94 5.54
CA ALA A 84 -7.31 8.34 6.64
C ALA A 84 -7.03 7.56 7.93
N LYS A 85 -6.84 6.24 7.84
CA LYS A 85 -6.44 5.38 8.98
C LYS A 85 -5.12 5.85 9.58
N TYR A 86 -4.12 6.17 8.75
CA TYR A 86 -2.83 6.67 9.23
C TYR A 86 -2.96 8.02 9.97
N GLN A 87 -3.68 8.99 9.38
CA GLN A 87 -3.88 10.30 10.00
C GLN A 87 -4.66 10.19 11.31
N SER A 88 -5.69 9.34 11.35
CA SER A 88 -6.46 9.06 12.57
C SER A 88 -5.58 8.48 13.67
N LYS A 89 -4.78 7.44 13.39
CA LYS A 89 -3.85 6.85 14.37
C LYS A 89 -2.82 7.87 14.85
N LEU A 90 -2.27 8.69 13.96
CA LEU A 90 -1.31 9.74 14.34
C LEU A 90 -1.94 10.78 15.27
N MET A 91 -3.16 11.21 15.00
CA MET A 91 -3.92 12.13 15.85
C MET A 91 -4.21 11.52 17.23
N GLN A 92 -4.60 10.25 17.28
CA GLN A 92 -4.84 9.53 18.54
C GLN A 92 -3.58 9.45 19.40
N LEU A 93 -2.42 9.11 18.83
CA LEU A 93 -1.14 9.09 19.55
C LEU A 93 -0.79 10.47 20.12
N ARG A 94 -0.97 11.53 19.32
CA ARG A 94 -0.73 12.91 19.78
C ARG A 94 -1.65 13.31 20.92
N TYR A 95 -2.95 12.99 20.83
CA TYR A 95 -3.92 13.31 21.87
C TYR A 95 -3.66 12.56 23.18
N ARG A 96 -3.12 11.34 23.09
CA ARG A 96 -2.73 10.51 24.25
C ARG A 96 -1.35 10.89 24.82
N ASN A 97 -0.71 11.96 24.34
CA ASN A 97 0.66 12.33 24.71
C ASN A 97 1.66 11.17 24.57
N ALA A 98 1.51 10.37 23.51
CA ALA A 98 2.43 9.27 23.20
C ALA A 98 3.87 9.78 23.07
N SER A 99 4.85 8.89 23.31
CA SER A 99 6.25 9.29 23.25
C SER A 99 6.65 9.68 21.81
N PRO A 100 7.66 10.56 21.65
CA PRO A 100 8.21 10.87 20.33
C PRO A 100 8.63 9.62 19.54
N GLN A 101 9.13 8.58 20.23
CA GLN A 101 9.53 7.32 19.60
C GLN A 101 8.32 6.58 19.02
N GLN A 102 7.18 6.55 19.72
CA GLN A 102 5.95 5.90 19.23
C GLN A 102 5.39 6.61 18.00
N ILE A 103 5.39 7.95 18.02
CA ILE A 103 4.96 8.77 16.87
C ILE A 103 5.87 8.52 15.68
N GLN A 104 7.19 8.54 15.88
CA GLN A 104 8.17 8.27 14.84
C GLN A 104 8.02 6.85 14.27
N ALA A 105 7.78 5.86 15.11
CA ALA A 105 7.58 4.49 14.70
C ALA A 105 6.35 4.34 13.79
N LEU A 106 5.22 4.98 14.12
CA LEU A 106 4.04 4.99 13.25
C LEU A 106 4.35 5.61 11.88
N GLN A 107 5.07 6.73 11.86
CA GLN A 107 5.46 7.42 10.61
C GLN A 107 6.36 6.54 9.73
N GLN A 108 7.38 5.91 10.32
CA GLN A 108 8.29 5.01 9.60
C GLN A 108 7.56 3.76 9.09
N ALA A 109 6.69 3.17 9.92
CA ALA A 109 5.88 2.03 9.51
C ALA A 109 4.96 2.38 8.33
N TYR A 110 4.37 3.58 8.32
CA TYR A 110 3.60 4.06 7.19
C TYR A 110 4.49 4.21 5.95
N GLN A 111 5.66 4.87 6.05
CA GLN A 111 6.60 5.01 4.93
C GLN A 111 6.97 3.64 4.32
N ILE A 112 7.26 2.64 5.15
CA ILE A 112 7.52 1.27 4.70
C ILE A 112 6.30 0.65 4.02
N LYS A 113 5.10 0.81 4.60
CA LYS A 113 3.84 0.38 3.95
C LYS A 113 3.70 1.03 2.57
N THR A 114 4.07 2.29 2.41
CA THR A 114 3.96 3.02 1.13
C THR A 114 5.04 2.66 0.11
N ASN A 115 6.15 2.04 0.55
CA ASN A 115 7.34 1.85 -0.26
C ASN A 115 7.21 0.67 -1.24
N MET A 116 6.82 0.99 -2.47
CA MET A 116 6.61 0.01 -3.55
C MET A 116 7.85 -0.80 -3.95
N ALA A 117 9.06 -0.36 -3.58
CA ALA A 117 10.29 -1.12 -3.87
C ALA A 117 10.48 -2.33 -2.96
N LEU A 118 9.81 -2.37 -1.80
CA LEU A 118 9.88 -3.50 -0.88
C LEU A 118 8.84 -4.56 -1.23
N SER A 119 9.19 -5.82 -0.99
CA SER A 119 8.22 -6.91 -0.97
C SER A 119 7.32 -6.87 0.28
N ARG A 120 6.22 -7.62 0.29
CA ARG A 120 5.32 -7.71 1.45
C ARG A 120 6.06 -8.23 2.68
N GLN A 121 6.86 -9.27 2.48
CA GLN A 121 7.65 -9.88 3.55
C GLN A 121 8.71 -8.91 4.09
N GLN A 122 9.42 -8.19 3.22
CA GLN A 122 10.40 -7.18 3.65
C GLN A 122 9.74 -6.04 4.41
N ALA A 123 8.63 -5.51 3.91
CA ALA A 123 7.88 -4.45 4.57
C ALA A 123 7.36 -4.88 5.95
N SER A 124 6.80 -6.10 6.05
CA SER A 124 6.35 -6.68 7.31
C SER A 124 7.50 -6.83 8.32
N ASN A 125 8.63 -7.40 7.90
CA ASN A 125 9.82 -7.56 8.76
C ASN A 125 10.33 -6.20 9.27
N GLN A 126 10.43 -5.20 8.40
CA GLN A 126 10.89 -3.86 8.80
C GLN A 126 9.90 -3.16 9.75
N LYS A 127 8.59 -3.25 9.48
CA LYS A 127 7.54 -2.74 10.38
C LYS A 127 7.65 -3.38 11.77
N ASN A 128 7.80 -4.70 11.83
CA ASN A 128 7.93 -5.45 13.09
C ASN A 128 9.15 -5.03 13.91
N LEU A 129 10.28 -4.76 13.26
CA LEU A 129 11.48 -4.26 13.93
C LEU A 129 11.27 -2.86 14.52
N ILE A 130 10.63 -1.96 13.78
CA ILE A 130 10.31 -0.61 14.24
C ILE A 130 9.40 -0.65 15.46
N TYR A 131 8.33 -1.45 15.40
CA TYR A 131 7.41 -1.58 16.52
C TYR A 131 8.05 -2.25 17.72
N ARG A 132 8.85 -3.30 17.52
CA ARG A 132 9.62 -3.88 18.62
C ARG A 132 10.46 -2.82 19.32
N ASN A 133 11.21 -1.99 18.59
CA ASN A 133 12.07 -0.98 19.19
C ASN A 133 11.28 0.13 19.91
N ALA A 134 10.12 0.52 19.38
CA ALA A 134 9.32 1.59 19.95
C ALA A 134 8.49 1.15 21.18
N TYR A 135 8.16 -0.13 21.29
CA TYR A 135 7.29 -0.67 22.34
C TYR A 135 8.00 -1.67 23.29
N ALA A 136 9.26 -2.01 23.05
CA ALA A 136 10.05 -2.94 23.91
C ALA A 136 10.26 -2.48 25.36
N TRP A 137 9.94 -1.24 25.71
CA TRP A 137 10.20 -0.66 27.04
C TRP A 137 8.96 -0.22 27.81
N GLY A 138 7.74 -0.50 27.35
CA GLY A 138 6.55 -0.12 28.09
C GLY A 138 5.23 -0.58 27.48
N SER A 139 4.86 -1.84 27.75
CA SER A 139 3.48 -2.35 27.83
C SER A 139 3.50 -3.87 27.69
N THR A 140 3.33 -4.58 28.80
CA THR A 140 2.97 -6.00 28.86
C THR A 140 1.46 -6.22 28.66
N ASP A 141 0.74 -5.29 28.03
CA ASP A 141 -0.67 -5.53 27.69
C ASP A 141 -0.76 -6.10 26.27
N SER A 142 -0.52 -7.40 26.19
CA SER A 142 -0.59 -8.27 25.01
C SER A 142 -2.01 -8.42 24.43
N ARG A 143 -2.89 -7.43 24.65
CA ARG A 143 -4.29 -7.42 24.22
C ARG A 143 -4.62 -6.37 23.17
N ASP A 144 -3.75 -5.39 22.94
CA ASP A 144 -3.99 -4.36 21.93
C ASP A 144 -3.42 -4.76 20.56
N ASN A 145 -4.02 -5.77 19.93
CA ASN A 145 -3.77 -6.13 18.52
C ASN A 145 -4.26 -5.05 17.55
N SER A 146 -4.80 -3.90 18.00
CA SER A 146 -5.27 -2.82 17.12
C SER A 146 -4.13 -2.11 16.35
N PHE A 147 -2.88 -2.39 16.72
CA PHE A 147 -1.72 -1.86 16.04
C PHE A 147 -1.26 -2.70 14.84
N GLU A 148 -1.80 -3.92 14.72
CA GLU A 148 -1.63 -4.74 13.53
C GLU A 148 -2.42 -4.07 12.39
N TRP A 149 -1.69 -3.67 11.36
CA TRP A 149 -2.32 -3.32 10.10
C TRP A 149 -2.59 -4.66 9.45
N ASP A 150 -3.87 -5.02 9.32
CA ASP A 150 -4.29 -6.17 8.51
C ASP A 150 -3.66 -5.98 7.11
N ASP A 151 -2.60 -6.73 6.83
CA ASP A 151 -1.84 -6.79 5.56
C ASP A 151 -2.25 -8.04 4.78
#